data_AF-A0A2N6L4T5-F1
#
_entry.id   AF-A0A2N6L4T5-F1
#
_cell.length_a   1.000
_cell.length_b   1.000
_cell.length_c   1.000
_cell.angle_alpha   90.00
_cell.angle_beta   90.00
_cell.angle_gamma   90.00
#
_symmetry.space_group_name_H-M   'P 1'
#
loop_
_entity.id
_entity.type
_entity.pdbx_description
1 polymer ?
#
loop_
_entity_poly.entity_id
_entity_poly.type
_entity_poly.pdbx_seq_one_letter_code
_entity_poly.pdbx_strand_id
1 'polypeptide(L)'
;MTKVYQVIGSTEDGTTIVLDAPLPVRGRLKIQVEPIQVAEAPTVARMREVLSAIRERQCARGHKPPTAEEVDDYIKQLRSEWRNETNLP
;
A
#
# COMPACT_ATOMS: atom_id res chain seq x y z
N MET A 1 -15.80 17.77 -32.18
CA MET A 1 -15.55 16.67 -31.22
C MET A 1 -15.34 17.27 -29.85
N THR A 2 -16.19 16.92 -28.88
CA THR A 2 -16.04 17.38 -27.49
C THR A 2 -14.94 16.58 -26.84
N LYS A 3 -13.86 17.24 -26.42
CA LYS A 3 -12.70 16.58 -25.82
C LYS A 3 -12.95 16.42 -24.32
N VAL A 4 -13.06 15.18 -23.85
CA VAL A 4 -13.21 14.86 -22.43
C VAL A 4 -11.82 14.68 -21.83
N TYR A 5 -11.56 15.36 -20.71
CA TYR A 5 -10.32 15.21 -19.95
C TYR A 5 -10.64 14.55 -18.61
N GLN A 6 -9.88 13.53 -18.25
CA GLN A 6 -10.02 12.79 -17.00
C GLN A 6 -8.74 12.95 -16.18
N VAL A 7 -8.90 13.21 -14.89
CA VAL A 7 -7.80 13.32 -13.93
C VAL A 7 -8.29 12.82 -12.57
N ILE A 8 -7.38 12.26 -11.80
CA ILE A 8 -7.64 11.85 -10.42
C ILE A 8 -7.25 13.01 -9.50
N GLY A 9 -7.99 13.16 -8.42
CA GLY A 9 -7.70 14.15 -7.42
C GLY A 9 -8.28 13.74 -6.08
N SER A 10 -7.83 14.41 -5.03
CA SER A 10 -8.30 14.22 -3.67
C SER A 10 -9.01 15.48 -3.17
N THR A 11 -9.86 15.32 -2.17
CA THR A 11 -10.45 16.45 -1.44
C THR A 11 -9.74 16.61 -0.11
N GLU A 12 -9.11 17.77 0.12
CA GLU A 12 -8.44 18.08 1.39
C GLU A 12 -9.46 18.44 2.48
N ASP A 13 -10.42 19.33 2.17
CA ASP A 13 -11.41 19.85 3.14
C ASP A 13 -12.85 19.45 2.78
N GLY A 14 -13.02 18.40 1.97
CA GLY A 14 -14.31 17.96 1.45
C GLY A 14 -14.99 18.92 0.44
N THR A 15 -14.43 20.11 0.23
CA THR A 15 -15.00 21.15 -0.65
C THR A 15 -14.08 21.51 -1.81
N THR A 16 -12.76 21.46 -1.60
CA THR A 16 -11.75 21.77 -2.62
C THR A 16 -11.17 20.49 -3.18
N ILE A 17 -11.20 20.33 -4.51
CA ILE A 17 -10.58 19.20 -5.22
C ILE A 17 -9.18 19.62 -5.65
N VAL A 18 -8.16 18.92 -5.17
CA VAL A 18 -6.78 19.02 -5.63
C VAL A 18 -6.56 17.95 -6.69
N LEU A 19 -6.17 18.37 -7.90
CA LEU A 19 -5.94 17.46 -9.01
C LEU A 19 -4.48 16.97 -9.00
N ASP A 20 -4.27 15.68 -9.22
CA ASP A 20 -2.92 15.09 -9.27
C ASP A 20 -2.10 15.62 -10.47
N ALA A 21 -2.79 16.13 -11.49
CA ALA A 21 -2.18 16.74 -12.67
C ALA A 21 -2.99 17.96 -13.17
N PRO A 22 -2.33 18.96 -13.78
CA PRO A 22 -3.02 20.10 -14.36
C PRO A 22 -3.81 19.68 -15.60
N LEU A 23 -5.05 20.17 -15.71
CA LEU A 23 -5.86 20.00 -16.91
C LEU A 23 -5.54 21.08 -17.96
N PRO A 24 -5.31 20.71 -19.25
CA PRO A 24 -5.01 21.68 -20.30
C PRO A 24 -6.30 22.32 -20.85
N VAL A 25 -6.99 23.10 -20.01
CA VAL A 25 -8.30 23.69 -20.29
C VAL A 25 -8.28 25.22 -20.15
N ARG A 26 -9.11 25.93 -20.92
CA ARG A 26 -9.26 27.39 -20.87
C ARG A 26 -10.74 27.78 -20.93
N GLY A 27 -11.14 28.80 -20.16
CA GLY A 27 -12.51 29.33 -20.16
C GLY A 27 -13.42 28.68 -19.11
N ARG A 28 -14.75 28.80 -19.30
CA ARG A 28 -15.75 28.19 -18.40
C ARG A 28 -15.90 26.70 -18.69
N LEU A 29 -15.96 25.89 -17.65
CA LEU A 29 -15.93 24.43 -17.74
C LEU A 29 -17.07 23.83 -16.93
N LYS A 30 -17.58 22.69 -17.38
CA LYS A 30 -18.49 21.82 -16.62
C LYS A 30 -17.66 20.62 -16.13
N ILE A 31 -17.64 20.40 -14.82
CA ILE A 31 -16.89 19.32 -14.18
C ILE A 31 -17.88 18.23 -13.76
N GLN A 32 -17.54 16.97 -14.06
CA GLN A 32 -18.22 15.79 -13.54
C GLN A 32 -17.25 15.07 -12.62
N VAL A 33 -17.68 14.83 -11.38
CA VAL A 33 -16.87 14.16 -10.35
C VAL A 33 -17.50 12.80 -10.10
N GLU A 34 -16.69 11.74 -10.24
CA GLU A 34 -17.11 10.37 -9.94
C GLU A 34 -16.29 9.87 -8.75
N PRO A 35 -16.94 9.42 -7.65
CA PRO A 35 -16.22 8.89 -6.51
C PRO A 35 -15.51 7.61 -6.92
N ILE A 36 -14.18 7.62 -6.83
CA ILE A 36 -13.39 6.41 -6.98
C ILE A 36 -13.54 5.63 -5.67
N GLN A 37 -14.10 4.43 -5.74
CA GLN A 37 -14.04 3.50 -4.62
C GLN A 37 -12.58 3.11 -4.44
N VAL A 38 -11.88 3.83 -3.55
CA VAL A 38 -10.65 3.30 -2.96
C VAL A 38 -11.12 2.08 -2.20
N ALA A 39 -10.76 0.88 -2.66
CA ALA A 39 -11.00 -0.33 -1.90
C ALA A 39 -10.49 -0.06 -0.48
N GLU A 40 -11.40 -0.02 0.50
CA GLU A 40 -11.06 0.31 1.87
C GLU A 40 -9.81 -0.48 2.24
N ALA A 41 -8.74 0.22 2.62
CA ALA A 41 -7.55 -0.44 3.11
C ALA A 41 -8.01 -1.43 4.17
N PRO A 42 -7.64 -2.73 4.07
CA PRO A 42 -8.18 -3.74 4.95
C PRO A 42 -7.98 -3.30 6.38
N THR A 43 -9.09 -3.20 7.12
CA THR A 43 -9.06 -2.86 8.54
C THR A 43 -8.11 -3.83 9.27
N VAL A 44 -7.52 -3.40 10.38
CA VAL A 44 -6.61 -4.24 11.18
C VAL A 44 -7.25 -5.60 11.53
N ALA A 45 -8.58 -5.61 11.74
CA ALA A 45 -9.37 -6.82 11.94
C ALA A 45 -9.34 -7.74 10.70
N ARG A 46 -9.64 -7.20 9.52
CA ARG A 46 -9.60 -7.94 8.25
C ARG A 46 -8.19 -8.45 7.91
N MET A 47 -7.16 -7.68 8.24
CA MET A 47 -5.77 -8.11 8.07
C MET A 47 -5.45 -9.33 8.95
N ARG A 48 -5.89 -9.34 10.22
CA ARG A 48 -5.70 -10.49 11.11
C ARG A 48 -6.38 -11.75 10.58
N GLU A 49 -7.60 -11.63 10.07
CA GLU A 49 -8.34 -12.76 9.48
C GLU A 49 -7.64 -13.35 8.25
N VAL A 50 -7.10 -12.47 7.39
CA VAL A 50 -6.31 -12.92 6.23
C VAL A 50 -5.05 -13.66 6.68
N LEU A 51 -4.33 -13.10 7.66
CA LEU A 51 -3.10 -13.71 8.19
C LEU A 51 -3.37 -15.05 8.91
N SER A 52 -4.48 -15.18 9.64
CA SER A 52 -4.85 -16.45 10.27
C SER A 52 -5.16 -17.53 9.24
N ALA A 53 -5.92 -17.18 8.18
CA ALA A 53 -6.22 -18.10 7.09
C ALA A 53 -4.96 -18.57 6.34
N ILE A 54 -3.97 -17.69 6.16
CA ILE A 54 -2.67 -18.05 5.57
C ILE A 54 -1.94 -19.03 6.49
N ARG A 55 -1.88 -18.74 7.79
CA ARG A 55 -1.21 -19.58 8.78
C ARG A 55 -1.80 -20.99 8.83
N GLU A 56 -3.13 -21.11 8.85
CA GLU A 56 -3.81 -22.41 8.82
C GLU A 56 -3.44 -23.23 7.58
N ARG A 57 -3.47 -22.61 6.39
CA ARG A 57 -3.08 -23.27 5.13
C ARG A 57 -1.63 -23.72 5.13
N GLN A 58 -0.73 -22.93 5.72
CA GLN A 58 0.68 -23.29 5.83
C GLN A 58 0.87 -24.46 6.80
N CYS A 59 0.24 -24.42 7.98
CA CYS A 59 0.27 -25.53 8.93
C CYS A 59 -0.27 -26.83 8.32
N ALA A 60 -1.35 -26.75 7.55
CA ALA A 60 -1.91 -27.91 6.84
C ALA A 60 -0.94 -28.52 5.80
N ARG A 61 -0.02 -27.72 5.26
CA ARG A 61 1.06 -28.18 4.36
C ARG A 61 2.31 -28.67 5.12
N GLY A 62 2.25 -28.73 6.46
CA GLY A 62 3.37 -29.14 7.29
C GLY A 62 4.42 -28.05 7.51
N HIS A 63 4.12 -26.79 7.18
CA HIS A 63 5.00 -25.68 7.49
C HIS A 63 5.14 -25.53 9.01
N LYS A 64 6.38 -25.55 9.50
CA LYS A 64 6.72 -25.23 10.88
C LYS A 64 7.23 -23.80 10.91
N PRO A 65 6.47 -22.85 11.48
CA PRO A 65 6.94 -21.48 11.59
C PRO A 65 8.17 -21.43 12.52
N PRO A 66 9.15 -20.57 12.23
CA PRO A 66 10.31 -20.39 13.10
C PRO A 66 9.89 -19.85 14.46
N THR A 67 10.67 -20.18 15.48
CA THR A 67 10.51 -19.64 16.83
C THR A 67 10.90 -18.18 16.88
N ALA A 68 10.49 -17.47 17.94
CA ALA A 68 10.88 -16.08 18.13
C ALA A 68 12.41 -15.93 18.21
N GLU A 69 13.10 -16.87 18.85
CA GLU A 69 14.56 -16.88 18.96
C GLU A 69 15.22 -17.08 17.59
N GLU A 70 14.72 -18.01 16.77
CA GLU A 70 15.23 -18.23 15.41
C GLU A 70 15.04 -17.00 14.52
N VAL A 71 13.91 -16.30 14.66
CA VAL A 71 13.66 -15.04 13.94
C VAL A 71 14.60 -13.94 14.41
N ASP A 72 14.78 -13.80 15.73
CA ASP A 72 15.66 -12.79 16.30
C ASP A 72 17.12 -12.99 15.87
N ASP A 73 17.58 -14.24 15.88
CA ASP A 73 18.94 -14.57 15.46
C ASP A 73 19.15 -14.36 13.96
N TYR A 74 18.15 -14.72 13.14
CA TYR A 74 18.17 -14.40 11.71
C TYR A 74 18.25 -12.90 11.45
N ILE A 75 17.47 -12.08 12.17
CA ILE A 75 17.49 -10.62 12.03
C ILE A 75 18.84 -10.03 12.47
N LYS A 76 19.42 -10.53 13.58
CA LYS A 76 20.75 -10.10 14.04
C LYS A 76 21.82 -10.43 13.00
N GLN A 77 21.78 -11.63 12.43
CA GLN A 77 22.71 -12.05 11.39
C GLN A 77 22.60 -11.15 10.15
N LEU A 78 21.40 -10.95 9.62
CA LEU A 78 21.15 -10.09 8.46
C LEU A 78 21.67 -8.65 8.66
N ARG A 79 21.43 -8.08 9.84
CA ARG A 79 21.94 -6.74 10.20
C ARG A 79 23.47 -6.69 10.29
N SER A 80 24.09 -7.79 10.67
CA SER A 80 25.55 -7.89 10.78
C SER A 80 26.18 -7.99 9.38
N GLU A 81 25.56 -8.74 8.47
CA GLU A 81 25.94 -8.83 7.06
C GLU A 81 25.88 -7.45 6.38
N TRP A 82 24.78 -6.71 6.51
CA TRP A 82 24.68 -5.34 5.96
C TRP A 82 25.71 -4.37 6.52
N ARG A 83 26.04 -4.50 7.82
CA ARG A 83 27.08 -3.68 8.44
C ARG A 83 28.45 -4.01 7.88
N ASN A 84 28.74 -5.28 7.63
CA ASN A 84 30.01 -5.71 7.04
C ASN A 84 30.13 -5.27 5.57
N GLU A 85 29.03 -5.29 4.80
CA GLU A 85 28.97 -4.75 3.44
C GLU A 85 29.20 -3.23 3.40
N THR A 86 28.79 -2.50 4.44
CA THR A 86 29.01 -1.04 4.53
C THR A 86 30.43 -0.69 5.01
N ASN A 87 31.18 -1.66 5.56
CA ASN A 87 32.56 -1.49 6.07
C ASN A 87 33.61 -2.18 5.16
N LEU A 88 33.34 -2.31 3.86
CA LEU A 88 34.39 -2.65 2.89
C LEU A 88 35.41 -1.50 2.77
N PRO A 89 36.72 -1.79 2.67
CA PRO A 89 37.77 -0.79 2.57
C PRO A 89 37.69 0.06 1.29
#